data_AF-A0A7S4C1V1-F1
#
_entry.id   AF-A0A7S4C1V1-F1
#
_cell.length_a   1.000
_cell.length_b   1.000
_cell.length_c   1.000
_cell.angle_alpha   90.00
_cell.angle_beta   90.00
_cell.angle_gamma   90.00
#
_symmetry.space_group_name_H-M   'P 1'
#
loop_
_entity.id
_entity.type
_entity.pdbx_description
1 polymer ?
#
loop_
_entity_poly.entity_id
_entity_poly.type
_entity_poly.pdbx_seq_one_letter_code
_entity_poly.pdbx_strand_id
1 'polypeptide(L)'
;MLTALPLRDVLFLAVTANVASWSTLARCPSGFVPWPEESQACQSAASATTSEIAYLRAHAFPFDKPNHQSIFDDGLAIPTVNLSLTARQKFAWAASVHRAIWRDAVLPYAAVNEARTDWRQLFWAPLVLEVDSAIDRHRKGLRSRQEGLGAGSGFGTRANAGVYAFRNKDTGGGGGGGGELVGDRDGNSHDTESDDERGSSSMQADLASNATLAEAAVFVNSRVWKLMGKLGGHASPIVFKSEQTPLIYDPLSTILFGYASCTGVSLLLIDALRTLGIPARLAGTPAWHGQREGGNHNWVEVYLGESRGWGFVEGAPAGAGETFDNPCDKWFCNAAHFNGSGTRVFATKYDRDGANAYFPMAWEPSNHDVVGVERTAFYESVCNRC
;
A
#
# COMPACT_ATOMS: atom_id res chain seq x y z
N MET A 1 -7.19 9.26 60.71
CA MET A 1 -7.79 10.46 60.09
C MET A 1 -6.66 11.35 59.62
N LEU A 2 -6.35 11.33 58.32
CA LEU A 2 -5.55 12.38 57.68
C LEU A 2 -6.16 12.57 56.29
N THR A 3 -6.65 13.78 56.12
CA THR A 3 -7.54 14.27 55.08
C THR A 3 -6.79 14.52 53.78
N ALA A 4 -7.49 14.28 52.66
CA ALA A 4 -7.07 14.60 51.32
C ALA A 4 -6.75 16.10 51.14
N LEU A 5 -5.74 16.41 50.32
CA LEU A 5 -5.49 17.72 49.75
C LEU A 5 -5.54 17.63 48.21
N PRO A 6 -5.98 18.70 47.52
CA PRO A 6 -6.48 18.62 46.16
C PRO A 6 -5.38 18.80 45.10
N LEU A 7 -5.56 18.09 43.98
CA LEU A 7 -4.83 18.29 42.72
C LEU A 7 -5.11 19.69 42.15
N ARG A 8 -4.09 20.54 42.08
CA ARG A 8 -4.08 21.71 41.20
C ARG A 8 -2.73 21.80 40.48
N ASP A 9 -2.84 22.10 39.20
CA ASP A 9 -1.83 22.66 38.29
C ASP A 9 -0.73 21.71 37.78
N VAL A 10 -1.12 20.78 36.91
CA VAL A 10 -0.24 20.32 35.83
C VAL A 10 -0.61 21.12 34.58
N LEU A 11 0.15 22.18 34.33
CA LEU A 11 0.10 22.99 33.12
C LEU A 11 0.46 22.08 31.92
N PHE A 12 -0.55 21.63 31.18
CA PHE A 12 -0.36 21.05 29.85
C PHE A 12 0.20 22.13 28.94
N LEU A 13 1.51 22.12 28.72
CA LEU A 13 2.12 22.74 27.55
C LEU A 13 1.61 21.95 26.33
N ALA A 14 0.50 22.42 25.76
CA ALA A 14 0.08 22.04 24.42
C ALA A 14 1.18 22.50 23.46
N VAL A 15 2.08 21.59 23.11
CA VAL A 15 2.91 21.73 21.92
C VAL A 15 1.94 21.64 20.75
N THR A 16 1.46 22.79 20.30
CA THR A 16 0.85 22.90 18.98
C THR A 16 1.96 22.61 17.98
N ALA A 17 2.10 21.34 17.60
CA ALA A 17 2.86 20.96 16.43
C ALA A 17 2.20 21.72 15.26
N ASN A 18 2.89 22.76 14.78
CA ASN A 18 2.57 23.36 13.51
C ASN A 18 2.67 22.24 12.49
N VAL A 19 1.52 21.73 12.05
CA VAL A 19 1.42 20.92 10.86
C VAL A 19 1.79 21.86 9.73
N ALA A 20 3.08 21.93 9.42
CA ALA A 20 3.58 22.67 8.28
C ALA A 20 2.84 22.11 7.06
N SER A 21 1.96 22.92 6.48
CA SER A 21 1.33 22.60 5.22
C SER A 21 2.44 22.29 4.20
N TRP A 22 2.23 21.29 3.35
CA TRP A 22 3.17 20.85 2.31
C TRP A 22 3.77 21.97 1.44
N SER A 23 3.17 23.16 1.44
CA SER A 23 3.73 24.36 0.85
C SER A 23 5.11 24.78 1.40
N THR A 24 5.53 24.30 2.58
CA THR A 24 6.80 24.70 3.22
C THR A 24 7.84 23.59 3.40
N LEU A 25 7.58 22.35 2.97
CA LEU A 25 8.66 21.38 2.77
C LEU A 25 9.44 21.84 1.53
N ALA A 26 10.43 22.69 1.78
CA ALA A 26 11.30 23.23 0.74
C ALA A 26 11.87 22.06 -0.06
N ARG A 27 11.52 21.98 -1.35
CA ARG A 27 12.15 21.03 -2.27
C ARG A 27 13.65 21.26 -2.18
N CYS A 28 14.37 20.25 -1.70
CA CYS A 28 15.81 20.34 -1.65
C CYS A 28 16.37 20.56 -3.06
N PRO A 29 17.50 21.28 -3.21
CA PRO A 29 18.18 21.39 -4.49
C PRO A 29 18.49 20.01 -5.09
N SER A 30 18.70 19.95 -6.40
CA SER A 30 19.16 18.72 -7.05
C SER A 30 20.41 18.18 -6.36
N GLY A 31 20.43 16.87 -6.10
CA GLY A 31 21.51 16.22 -5.36
C GLY A 31 21.39 16.30 -3.83
N PHE A 32 20.29 16.82 -3.27
CA PHE A 32 20.02 16.85 -1.84
C PHE A 32 18.72 16.11 -1.48
N VAL A 33 18.68 15.52 -0.29
CA VAL A 33 17.60 14.68 0.23
C VAL A 33 16.91 15.41 1.39
N PRO A 34 15.57 15.47 1.42
CA PRO A 34 14.83 16.15 2.48
C PRO A 34 14.69 15.33 3.77
N TRP A 35 14.86 15.96 4.94
CA TRP A 35 14.63 15.38 6.27
C TRP A 35 13.78 16.36 7.11
N PRO A 36 12.47 16.11 7.31
CA PRO A 36 11.54 17.09 7.89
C PRO A 36 11.88 17.51 9.33
N GLU A 37 12.56 16.66 10.09
CA GLU A 37 12.86 16.86 11.51
C GLU A 37 14.28 17.39 11.79
N GLU A 38 15.15 17.49 10.78
CA GLU A 38 16.55 17.86 10.99
C GLU A 38 16.77 19.38 10.86
N SER A 39 17.64 19.93 11.71
CA SER A 39 18.03 21.35 11.68
C SER A 39 18.62 21.77 10.32
N GLN A 40 19.22 20.80 9.61
CA GLN A 40 19.56 20.90 8.20
C GLN A 40 18.55 20.05 7.40
N ALA A 41 17.43 20.65 7.03
CA ALA A 41 16.34 19.97 6.32
C ALA A 41 16.73 19.31 4.98
N CYS A 42 17.93 19.61 4.45
CA CYS A 42 18.48 19.02 3.22
C CYS A 42 19.90 18.49 3.45
N GLN A 43 20.10 17.19 3.29
CA GLN A 43 21.42 16.54 3.32
C GLN A 43 21.88 16.23 1.89
N SER A 44 23.19 16.32 1.59
CA SER A 44 23.67 15.89 0.26
C SER A 44 23.45 14.39 0.05
N ALA A 45 23.07 13.99 -1.16
CA ALA A 45 22.76 12.60 -1.48
C ALA A 45 23.97 11.68 -1.23
N ALA A 46 25.19 12.14 -1.54
CA ALA A 46 26.41 11.38 -1.27
C ALA A 46 26.61 11.12 0.24
N SER A 47 26.44 12.15 1.08
CA SER A 47 26.55 12.00 2.53
C SER A 47 25.43 11.12 3.09
N ALA A 48 24.21 11.29 2.60
CA ALA A 48 23.07 10.45 2.95
C ALA A 48 23.38 8.98 2.63
N THR A 49 23.81 8.68 1.40
CA THR A 49 24.15 7.32 0.97
C THR A 49 25.18 6.68 1.91
N THR A 50 26.28 7.37 2.23
CA THR A 50 27.29 6.83 3.16
C THR A 50 26.70 6.55 4.55
N SER A 51 25.92 7.48 5.10
CA SER A 51 25.33 7.32 6.43
C SER A 51 24.29 6.21 6.50
N GLU A 52 23.50 6.00 5.45
CA GLU A 52 22.43 4.99 5.42
C GLU A 52 22.95 3.59 5.10
N ILE A 53 24.02 3.45 4.31
CA ILE A 53 24.73 2.16 4.18
C ILE A 53 25.32 1.76 5.54
N ALA A 54 25.94 2.71 6.26
CA ALA A 54 26.49 2.44 7.59
C ALA A 54 25.39 2.03 8.59
N TYR A 55 24.21 2.66 8.51
CA TYR A 55 23.04 2.27 9.29
C TYR A 55 22.61 0.83 9.00
N LEU A 56 22.38 0.49 7.73
CA LEU A 56 22.02 -0.88 7.35
C LEU A 56 23.05 -1.91 7.85
N ARG A 57 24.35 -1.62 7.70
CA ARG A 57 25.41 -2.52 8.14
C ARG A 57 25.42 -2.72 9.67
N ALA A 58 25.14 -1.67 10.44
CA ALA A 58 25.14 -1.73 11.90
C ALA A 58 23.92 -2.50 12.46
N HIS A 59 22.81 -2.50 11.73
CA HIS A 59 21.55 -3.12 12.14
C HIS A 59 21.17 -4.36 11.30
N ALA A 60 22.12 -4.89 10.51
CA ALA A 60 21.92 -6.08 9.70
C ALA A 60 21.48 -7.28 10.54
N PHE A 61 20.68 -8.16 9.93
CA PHE A 61 20.22 -9.39 10.59
C PHE A 61 21.43 -10.24 11.02
N PRO A 62 21.44 -10.83 12.23
CA PRO A 62 22.55 -11.67 12.68
C PRO A 62 22.93 -12.78 11.69
N PHE A 63 21.96 -13.42 11.03
CA PHE A 63 22.19 -14.44 10.01
C PHE A 63 22.74 -13.90 8.68
N ASP A 64 22.72 -12.59 8.44
CA ASP A 64 23.38 -11.98 7.27
C ASP A 64 24.89 -11.74 7.49
N LYS A 65 25.38 -11.87 8.74
CA LYS A 65 26.79 -11.62 9.10
C LYS A 65 27.82 -12.32 8.20
N PRO A 66 27.65 -13.60 7.81
CA PRO A 66 28.57 -14.26 6.88
C PRO A 66 28.63 -13.62 5.49
N ASN A 67 27.60 -12.89 5.07
CA ASN A 67 27.44 -12.28 3.75
C ASN A 67 27.63 -10.75 3.76
N HIS A 68 28.13 -10.16 4.85
CA HIS A 68 28.25 -8.70 4.95
C HIS A 68 29.02 -8.05 3.80
N GLN A 69 30.10 -8.67 3.32
CA GLN A 69 30.88 -8.12 2.20
C GLN A 69 30.04 -8.06 0.91
N SER A 70 29.36 -9.16 0.56
CA SER A 70 28.53 -9.22 -0.65
C SER A 70 27.24 -8.41 -0.56
N ILE A 71 26.80 -8.05 0.65
CA ILE A 71 25.64 -7.17 0.86
C ILE A 71 26.06 -5.69 0.83
N PHE A 72 27.16 -5.32 1.50
CA PHE A 72 27.42 -3.92 1.85
C PHE A 72 28.61 -3.25 1.17
N ASP A 73 29.57 -3.99 0.60
CA ASP A 73 30.76 -3.37 0.01
C ASP A 73 30.53 -3.02 -1.47
N ASP A 74 30.13 -3.99 -2.30
CA ASP A 74 29.78 -3.81 -3.72
C ASP A 74 28.42 -4.44 -4.05
N GLY A 75 27.55 -4.50 -3.03
CA GLY A 75 26.39 -5.36 -2.98
C GLY A 75 25.04 -4.67 -3.02
N LEU A 76 24.03 -5.41 -2.57
CA LEU A 76 22.62 -5.04 -2.49
C LEU A 76 22.35 -3.69 -1.78
N ALA A 77 23.16 -3.32 -0.78
CA ALA A 77 22.93 -2.12 0.01
C ALA A 77 23.05 -0.81 -0.79
N ILE A 78 23.90 -0.79 -1.82
CA ILE A 78 24.13 0.41 -2.65
C ILE A 78 22.87 0.77 -3.47
N PRO A 79 22.33 -0.11 -4.35
CA PRO A 79 21.11 0.18 -5.10
C PRO A 79 19.91 0.37 -4.15
N THR A 80 19.82 -0.41 -3.07
CA THR A 80 18.84 -0.26 -1.99
C THR A 80 18.78 1.18 -1.47
N VAL A 81 19.91 1.72 -1.00
CA VAL A 81 19.98 3.06 -0.43
C VAL A 81 19.72 4.13 -1.49
N ASN A 82 20.35 4.02 -2.66
CA ASN A 82 20.22 5.01 -3.72
C ASN A 82 18.76 5.15 -4.20
N LEU A 83 18.04 4.04 -4.39
CA LEU A 83 16.64 4.08 -4.82
C LEU A 83 15.70 4.58 -3.72
N SER A 84 15.95 4.23 -2.44
CA SER A 84 15.14 4.76 -1.34
C SER A 84 15.31 6.27 -1.15
N LEU A 85 16.52 6.80 -1.32
CA LEU A 85 16.77 8.24 -1.32
C LEU A 85 16.15 8.92 -2.55
N THR A 86 16.19 8.26 -3.71
CA THR A 86 15.53 8.76 -4.94
C THR A 86 14.01 8.84 -4.76
N ALA A 87 13.37 7.81 -4.17
CA ALA A 87 11.94 7.83 -3.86
C ALA A 87 11.60 9.02 -2.96
N ARG A 88 12.44 9.24 -1.94
CA ARG A 88 12.30 10.34 -0.98
C ARG A 88 12.45 11.72 -1.60
N GLN A 89 13.31 11.88 -2.60
CA GLN A 89 13.44 13.13 -3.35
C GLN A 89 12.28 13.36 -4.33
N LYS A 90 11.76 12.27 -4.90
CA LYS A 90 10.76 12.31 -5.98
C LYS A 90 9.34 12.49 -5.46
N PHE A 91 8.95 11.73 -4.45
CA PHE A 91 7.57 11.64 -4.00
C PHE A 91 7.34 12.50 -2.77
N ALA A 92 6.29 13.31 -2.83
CA ALA A 92 5.86 14.14 -1.72
C ALA A 92 5.75 13.29 -0.45
N TRP A 93 4.83 12.31 -0.43
CA TRP A 93 4.59 11.44 0.74
C TRP A 93 5.88 10.85 1.34
N ALA A 94 6.83 10.40 0.51
CA ALA A 94 8.09 9.85 0.99
C ALA A 94 8.97 10.89 1.71
N ALA A 95 9.00 12.14 1.21
CA ALA A 95 9.72 13.24 1.85
C ALA A 95 9.16 13.61 3.24
N SER A 96 7.88 13.34 3.51
CA SER A 96 7.27 13.64 4.82
C SER A 96 7.56 12.60 5.91
N VAL A 97 8.11 11.43 5.56
CA VAL A 97 8.38 10.37 6.53
C VAL A 97 9.60 10.76 7.37
N HIS A 98 9.49 10.73 8.70
CA HIS A 98 10.66 10.96 9.57
C HIS A 98 11.73 9.88 9.34
N ARG A 99 13.01 10.28 9.37
CA ARG A 99 14.19 9.45 9.11
C ARG A 99 14.21 8.17 9.94
N ALA A 100 13.81 8.22 11.21
CA ALA A 100 13.73 7.02 12.05
C ALA A 100 12.74 5.98 11.51
N ILE A 101 11.52 6.40 11.13
CA ILE A 101 10.53 5.51 10.51
C ILE A 101 10.98 5.05 9.13
N TRP A 102 11.59 5.95 8.35
CA TRP A 102 12.13 5.62 7.04
C TRP A 102 13.25 4.57 7.14
N ARG A 103 14.14 4.68 8.13
CA ARG A 103 15.22 3.72 8.40
C ARG A 103 14.69 2.34 8.81
N ASP A 104 13.65 2.30 9.63
CA ASP A 104 13.07 1.04 10.13
C ASP A 104 12.17 0.35 9.09
N ALA A 105 11.48 1.10 8.23
CA ALA A 105 10.37 0.57 7.44
C ALA A 105 10.34 0.95 5.96
N VAL A 106 11.31 1.72 5.45
CA VAL A 106 11.49 2.00 4.00
C VAL A 106 12.84 1.47 3.51
N LEU A 107 13.90 1.85 4.21
CA LEU A 107 15.28 1.55 3.86
C LEU A 107 15.62 0.04 3.79
N PRO A 108 15.13 -0.84 4.70
CA PRO A 108 15.63 -2.22 4.82
C PRO A 108 15.55 -2.99 3.51
N TYR A 109 16.59 -3.80 3.23
CA TYR A 109 16.69 -4.64 2.04
C TYR A 109 15.93 -5.98 2.16
N ALA A 110 15.34 -6.24 3.33
CA ALA A 110 14.54 -7.41 3.64
C ALA A 110 13.63 -7.13 4.86
N ALA A 111 12.69 -8.02 5.16
CA ALA A 111 11.80 -8.00 6.32
C ALA A 111 12.03 -9.17 7.27
N VAL A 112 12.40 -10.36 6.77
CA VAL A 112 12.62 -11.60 7.53
C VAL A 112 13.84 -12.37 6.97
N ASN A 113 13.80 -13.71 6.96
CA ASN A 113 14.84 -14.59 6.42
C ASN A 113 14.69 -14.93 4.93
N GLU A 114 13.94 -14.13 4.16
CA GLU A 114 13.79 -14.29 2.71
C GLU A 114 15.11 -14.13 1.95
N ALA A 115 15.19 -14.69 0.75
CA ALA A 115 16.38 -14.59 -0.08
C ALA A 115 16.76 -13.12 -0.37
N ARG A 116 18.04 -12.77 -0.19
CA ARG A 116 18.55 -11.42 -0.44
C ARG A 116 18.63 -11.18 -1.94
N THR A 117 17.75 -10.33 -2.45
CA THR A 117 17.60 -10.05 -3.88
C THR A 117 17.47 -8.54 -4.10
N ASP A 118 17.90 -8.04 -5.25
CA ASP A 118 17.72 -6.63 -5.62
C ASP A 118 16.31 -6.35 -6.16
N TRP A 119 15.31 -6.70 -5.33
CA TRP A 119 13.90 -6.49 -5.64
C TRP A 119 13.59 -5.02 -5.87
N ARG A 120 14.28 -4.10 -5.17
CA ARG A 120 14.00 -2.65 -5.29
C ARG A 120 14.32 -2.14 -6.68
N GLN A 121 15.47 -2.53 -7.22
CA GLN A 121 15.85 -2.20 -8.58
C GLN A 121 14.88 -2.80 -9.61
N LEU A 122 14.44 -4.05 -9.39
CA LEU A 122 13.48 -4.72 -10.25
C LEU A 122 12.10 -4.02 -10.24
N PHE A 123 11.66 -3.52 -9.09
CA PHE A 123 10.33 -2.94 -8.89
C PHE A 123 10.27 -1.46 -9.33
N TRP A 124 11.41 -0.77 -9.29
CA TRP A 124 11.48 0.69 -9.49
C TRP A 124 10.80 1.15 -10.77
N ALA A 125 11.27 0.68 -11.93
CA ALA A 125 10.77 1.15 -13.22
C ALA A 125 9.26 0.91 -13.41
N PRO A 126 8.71 -0.32 -13.26
CA PRO A 126 7.28 -0.55 -13.46
C PRO A 126 6.40 0.24 -12.48
N LEU A 127 6.80 0.35 -11.20
CA LEU A 127 6.00 1.07 -10.21
C LEU A 127 6.04 2.59 -10.40
N VAL A 128 7.22 3.15 -10.64
CA VAL A 128 7.37 4.59 -10.86
C VAL A 128 6.61 5.04 -12.11
N LEU A 129 6.68 4.28 -13.20
CA LEU A 129 5.93 4.57 -14.41
C LEU A 129 4.42 4.55 -14.18
N GLU A 130 3.91 3.59 -13.41
CA GLU A 130 2.49 3.50 -13.09
C GLU A 130 2.03 4.69 -12.22
N VAL A 131 2.83 5.06 -11.21
CA VAL A 131 2.54 6.21 -10.33
C VAL A 131 2.60 7.54 -11.10
N ASP A 132 3.64 7.77 -11.89
CA ASP A 132 3.77 9.00 -12.69
C ASP A 132 2.61 9.14 -13.69
N SER A 133 2.22 8.02 -14.32
CA SER A 133 1.08 7.98 -15.24
C SER A 133 -0.24 8.32 -14.54
N ALA A 134 -0.45 7.81 -13.33
CA ALA A 134 -1.64 8.12 -12.53
C ALA A 134 -1.69 9.59 -12.09
N ILE A 135 -0.54 10.17 -11.72
CA ILE A 135 -0.42 11.59 -11.38
C ILE A 135 -0.71 12.47 -12.60
N ASP A 136 -0.21 12.12 -13.77
CA ASP A 136 -0.44 12.90 -14.97
C ASP A 136 -1.88 12.82 -15.47
N ARG A 137 -2.54 11.67 -15.33
CA ARG A 137 -3.99 11.55 -15.58
C ARG A 137 -4.79 12.44 -14.64
N HIS A 138 -4.51 12.40 -13.33
CA HIS A 138 -5.15 13.25 -12.35
C HIS A 138 -5.03 14.75 -12.69
N ARG A 139 -3.81 15.20 -13.05
CA ARG A 139 -3.53 16.59 -13.45
C ARG A 139 -4.31 17.01 -14.69
N LYS A 140 -4.38 16.16 -15.71
CA LYS A 140 -5.16 16.43 -16.94
C LYS A 140 -6.65 16.52 -16.65
N GLY A 141 -7.17 15.61 -15.82
CA GLY A 141 -8.58 15.61 -15.38
C GLY A 141 -8.99 16.91 -14.67
N LEU A 142 -8.11 17.46 -13.82
CA LEU A 142 -8.34 18.75 -13.17
C LEU A 142 -8.41 19.92 -14.17
N ARG A 143 -7.50 19.96 -15.16
CA ARG A 143 -7.48 21.02 -16.20
C ARG A 143 -8.75 21.01 -17.05
N SER A 144 -9.19 19.84 -17.50
CA SER A 144 -10.41 19.73 -18.31
C SER A 144 -11.67 20.17 -17.55
N ARG A 145 -11.75 19.91 -16.23
CA ARG A 145 -12.85 20.41 -15.39
C ARG A 145 -12.83 21.93 -15.24
N GLN A 146 -11.66 22.53 -15.10
CA GLN A 146 -11.51 23.98 -14.97
C GLN A 146 -11.87 24.71 -16.28
N GLU A 147 -11.50 24.16 -17.43
CA GLU A 147 -11.88 24.67 -18.75
C GLU A 147 -13.39 24.52 -19.02
N GLY A 148 -13.99 23.41 -18.60
CA GLY A 148 -15.45 23.17 -18.70
C GLY A 148 -16.29 24.13 -17.83
N LEU A 149 -15.78 24.52 -16.66
CA LEU A 149 -16.41 25.52 -15.79
C LEU A 149 -16.23 26.96 -16.33
N GLY A 150 -15.13 27.24 -17.02
CA GLY A 150 -14.86 28.54 -17.64
C GLY A 150 -15.68 28.82 -18.92
N ALA A 151 -16.12 27.78 -19.63
CA ALA A 151 -16.98 27.92 -20.80
C ALA A 151 -18.46 28.18 -20.46
N GLY A 152 -18.87 28.03 -19.20
CA GLY A 152 -20.25 28.21 -18.73
C GLY A 152 -20.62 29.62 -18.24
N SER A 153 -19.65 30.55 -18.12
CA SER A 153 -19.89 31.91 -17.59
C SER A 153 -19.94 33.00 -18.67
N GLY A 154 -20.03 32.63 -19.95
CA GLY A 154 -20.27 33.57 -21.05
C GLY A 154 -21.73 33.99 -21.11
N PHE A 155 -22.06 35.16 -20.55
CA PHE A 155 -23.30 35.89 -20.79
C PHE A 155 -23.53 36.03 -22.32
N GLY A 156 -24.39 35.18 -22.87
CA GLY A 156 -24.88 35.26 -24.22
C GLY A 156 -26.39 35.49 -24.20
N THR A 157 -26.80 36.76 -24.11
CA THR A 157 -28.16 37.17 -24.47
C THR A 157 -28.43 36.76 -25.91
N ARG A 158 -29.17 35.67 -26.12
CA ARG A 158 -29.77 35.36 -27.43
C ARG A 158 -31.28 35.49 -27.33
N ALA A 159 -31.74 36.52 -28.03
CA ALA A 159 -33.13 36.87 -28.22
C ALA A 159 -33.94 35.69 -28.78
N ASN A 160 -35.13 35.56 -28.24
CA ASN A 160 -36.18 34.66 -28.71
C ASN A 160 -36.74 35.23 -30.02
N ALA A 161 -36.53 34.54 -31.14
CA ALA A 161 -37.22 34.82 -32.39
C ALA A 161 -37.81 33.51 -32.89
N GLY A 162 -39.10 33.33 -32.64
CA GLY A 162 -39.88 32.24 -33.22
C GLY A 162 -40.08 32.46 -34.71
N VAL A 163 -40.00 31.39 -35.49
CA VAL A 163 -40.67 31.27 -36.79
C VAL A 163 -41.15 29.83 -36.92
N TYR A 164 -42.48 29.70 -37.05
CA TYR A 164 -43.21 28.52 -37.46
C TYR A 164 -42.81 28.07 -38.87
N ALA A 165 -42.68 26.77 -39.10
CA ALA A 165 -43.00 26.18 -40.40
C ALA A 165 -43.42 24.70 -40.28
N PHE A 166 -44.68 24.46 -40.62
CA PHE A 166 -45.33 23.18 -40.85
C PHE A 166 -44.62 22.32 -41.89
N ARG A 167 -44.61 20.99 -41.70
CA ARG A 167 -45.08 20.06 -42.75
C ARG A 167 -45.47 18.69 -42.21
N ASN A 168 -46.73 18.35 -42.47
CA ASN A 168 -47.38 17.06 -42.34
C ASN A 168 -46.88 16.08 -43.42
N LYS A 169 -46.79 14.79 -43.09
CA LYS A 169 -47.54 13.73 -43.79
C LYS A 169 -47.39 12.35 -43.12
N ASP A 170 -48.56 11.89 -42.70
CA ASP A 170 -49.08 10.53 -42.53
C ASP A 170 -48.44 9.44 -43.43
N THR A 171 -48.37 8.20 -42.93
CA THR A 171 -49.35 7.11 -43.18
C THR A 171 -48.83 5.80 -42.54
N GLY A 172 -49.55 5.20 -41.60
CA GLY A 172 -50.35 3.95 -41.76
C GLY A 172 -49.65 2.79 -41.03
N GLY A 173 -50.19 2.03 -40.07
CA GLY A 173 -51.46 1.27 -39.94
C GLY A 173 -51.04 -0.22 -39.87
N GLY A 174 -51.50 -1.14 -39.03
CA GLY A 174 -52.52 -1.28 -37.99
C GLY A 174 -52.62 -2.78 -37.60
N GLY A 175 -53.18 -3.11 -36.41
CA GLY A 175 -53.69 -4.43 -35.94
C GLY A 175 -52.74 -5.64 -35.85
N GLY A 176 -52.85 -6.63 -34.96
CA GLY A 176 -53.82 -7.04 -33.94
C GLY A 176 -53.83 -8.58 -33.78
N GLY A 177 -54.01 -9.11 -32.55
CA GLY A 177 -54.29 -10.53 -32.19
C GLY A 177 -53.06 -11.46 -32.16
N GLY A 178 -52.83 -12.39 -31.22
CA GLY A 178 -53.70 -13.20 -30.36
C GLY A 178 -53.48 -14.68 -30.72
N GLY A 179 -52.90 -15.51 -29.83
CA GLY A 179 -52.75 -16.94 -30.10
C GLY A 179 -51.76 -17.68 -29.19
N GLU A 180 -52.29 -18.65 -28.45
CA GLU A 180 -51.65 -19.59 -27.53
C GLU A 180 -51.14 -20.84 -28.27
N LEU A 181 -50.15 -21.55 -27.68
CA LEU A 181 -49.91 -23.01 -27.65
C LEU A 181 -48.45 -23.46 -27.89
N VAL A 182 -47.88 -24.04 -26.82
CA VAL A 182 -47.11 -25.30 -26.69
C VAL A 182 -46.17 -25.74 -27.82
N GLY A 183 -44.90 -25.97 -27.49
CA GLY A 183 -43.99 -26.77 -28.33
C GLY A 183 -42.58 -26.91 -27.79
N ASP A 184 -42.24 -28.14 -27.42
CA ASP A 184 -40.98 -28.66 -26.88
C ASP A 184 -39.74 -28.43 -27.77
N ARG A 185 -38.58 -28.39 -27.08
CA ARG A 185 -37.25 -28.95 -27.48
C ARG A 185 -36.27 -28.18 -28.39
N ASP A 186 -35.04 -28.23 -27.89
CA ASP A 186 -33.73 -28.28 -28.57
C ASP A 186 -33.21 -27.00 -29.25
N GLY A 187 -32.65 -26.11 -28.43
CA GLY A 187 -31.80 -25.00 -28.88
C GLY A 187 -30.35 -25.43 -29.09
N ASN A 188 -29.99 -25.66 -30.35
CA ASN A 188 -28.63 -25.48 -30.86
C ASN A 188 -28.66 -24.26 -31.81
N SER A 189 -28.00 -23.16 -31.42
CA SER A 189 -27.66 -22.01 -32.26
C SER A 189 -26.58 -21.23 -31.51
N HIS A 190 -25.33 -21.14 -31.99
CA HIS A 190 -24.89 -20.21 -33.03
C HIS A 190 -25.49 -18.81 -32.91
N ASP A 191 -24.56 -17.90 -32.66
CA ASP A 191 -24.53 -16.46 -32.88
C ASP A 191 -25.47 -15.58 -32.06
N THR A 192 -24.85 -14.67 -31.31
CA THR A 192 -25.08 -13.23 -31.46
C THR A 192 -24.03 -12.47 -30.65
N GLU A 193 -23.09 -11.87 -31.36
CA GLU A 193 -22.43 -10.64 -30.93
C GLU A 193 -23.51 -9.67 -30.45
N SER A 194 -23.51 -9.40 -29.15
CA SER A 194 -24.28 -8.31 -28.56
C SER A 194 -23.29 -7.28 -28.06
N ASP A 195 -23.25 -6.19 -28.80
CA ASP A 195 -22.70 -4.90 -28.41
C ASP A 195 -23.31 -4.47 -27.06
N ASP A 196 -22.58 -4.69 -25.97
CA ASP A 196 -22.88 -4.06 -24.68
C ASP A 196 -21.60 -3.76 -23.87
N GLU A 197 -20.53 -3.33 -24.55
CA GLU A 197 -19.37 -2.69 -23.91
C GLU A 197 -19.59 -1.18 -23.68
N ARG A 198 -20.70 -0.81 -23.05
CA ARG A 198 -20.92 0.58 -22.62
C ARG A 198 -21.42 0.65 -21.18
N GLY A 199 -20.66 0.05 -20.26
CA GLY A 199 -21.04 0.06 -18.84
C GLY A 199 -20.03 -0.50 -17.85
N SER A 200 -18.71 -0.46 -18.10
CA SER A 200 -17.72 -0.74 -17.05
C SER A 200 -16.35 -0.13 -17.38
N SER A 201 -16.31 1.19 -17.55
CA SER A 201 -15.06 1.91 -17.32
C SER A 201 -14.81 1.84 -15.82
N SER A 202 -14.01 0.87 -15.39
CA SER A 202 -13.29 1.02 -14.12
C SER A 202 -12.64 2.41 -14.17
N MET A 203 -13.06 3.31 -13.28
CA MET A 203 -12.30 4.53 -13.04
C MET A 203 -10.89 4.04 -12.70
N GLN A 204 -9.96 4.18 -13.64
CA GLN A 204 -8.57 3.88 -13.37
C GLN A 204 -8.18 4.84 -12.25
N ALA A 205 -8.03 4.32 -11.03
CA ALA A 205 -7.76 5.13 -9.84
C ALA A 205 -6.64 6.13 -10.15
N ASP A 206 -7.00 7.41 -10.17
CA ASP A 206 -6.06 8.52 -10.33
C ASP A 206 -5.36 8.76 -8.98
N LEU A 207 -4.13 9.27 -9.01
CA LEU A 207 -3.36 9.56 -7.79
C LEU A 207 -2.91 11.02 -7.82
N ALA A 208 -3.18 11.80 -6.76
CA ALA A 208 -2.73 13.18 -6.71
C ALA A 208 -1.21 13.27 -6.44
N SER A 209 -0.53 14.31 -6.94
CA SER A 209 0.91 14.49 -6.65
C SER A 209 1.23 14.80 -5.19
N ASN A 210 0.23 15.22 -4.42
CA ASN A 210 0.28 15.43 -2.98
C ASN A 210 -0.50 14.35 -2.21
N ALA A 211 -0.67 13.16 -2.81
CA ALA A 211 -1.33 12.04 -2.14
C ALA A 211 -0.67 11.74 -0.79
N THR A 212 -1.50 11.35 0.15
CA THR A 212 -1.10 10.87 1.47
C THR A 212 -0.44 9.49 1.37
N LEU A 213 0.27 9.08 2.44
CA LEU A 213 0.81 7.72 2.56
C LEU A 213 -0.27 6.64 2.41
N ALA A 214 -1.46 6.89 2.96
CA ALA A 214 -2.62 5.99 2.86
C ALA A 214 -3.10 5.82 1.41
N GLU A 215 -3.33 6.93 0.70
CA GLU A 215 -3.78 6.92 -0.69
C GLU A 215 -2.75 6.26 -1.60
N ALA A 216 -1.46 6.57 -1.42
CA ALA A 216 -0.38 5.96 -2.18
C ALA A 216 -0.31 4.44 -1.91
N ALA A 217 -0.45 4.00 -0.65
CA ALA A 217 -0.42 2.58 -0.31
C ALA A 217 -1.59 1.79 -0.91
N VAL A 218 -2.82 2.33 -0.83
CA VAL A 218 -4.01 1.72 -1.46
C VAL A 218 -3.83 1.65 -2.97
N PHE A 219 -3.35 2.72 -3.60
CA PHE A 219 -3.06 2.73 -5.03
C PHE A 219 -2.07 1.63 -5.41
N VAL A 220 -0.93 1.53 -4.72
CA VAL A 220 0.09 0.50 -4.99
C VAL A 220 -0.48 -0.90 -4.83
N ASN A 221 -1.22 -1.16 -3.74
CA ASN A 221 -1.87 -2.45 -3.51
C ASN A 221 -2.88 -2.80 -4.63
N SER A 222 -3.53 -1.81 -5.26
CA SER A 222 -4.44 -2.07 -6.37
C SER A 222 -3.74 -2.40 -7.71
N ARG A 223 -2.44 -2.08 -7.84
CA ARG A 223 -1.70 -2.16 -9.12
C ARG A 223 -0.61 -3.21 -9.15
N VAL A 224 0.11 -3.39 -8.04
CA VAL A 224 1.36 -4.16 -7.98
C VAL A 224 1.21 -5.58 -8.52
N TRP A 225 0.12 -6.27 -8.21
CA TRP A 225 -0.08 -7.69 -8.55
C TRP A 225 -0.11 -7.94 -10.05
N LYS A 226 -0.74 -7.05 -10.82
CA LYS A 226 -0.77 -7.14 -12.29
C LYS A 226 0.59 -6.80 -12.90
N LEU A 227 1.26 -5.78 -12.35
CA LEU A 227 2.59 -5.36 -12.82
C LEU A 227 3.63 -6.46 -12.59
N MET A 228 3.65 -7.03 -11.39
CA MET A 228 4.59 -8.08 -11.00
C MET A 228 4.28 -9.41 -11.68
N GLY A 229 3.00 -9.77 -11.87
CA GLY A 229 2.62 -10.93 -12.67
C GLY A 229 3.13 -10.83 -14.11
N LYS A 230 2.92 -9.68 -14.76
CA LYS A 230 3.44 -9.41 -16.11
C LYS A 230 4.97 -9.46 -16.16
N LEU A 231 5.64 -8.93 -15.13
CA LEU A 231 7.11 -8.96 -15.02
C LEU A 231 7.65 -10.40 -14.93
N GLY A 232 6.92 -11.30 -14.27
CA GLY A 232 7.21 -12.73 -14.22
C GLY A 232 6.81 -13.52 -15.47
N GLY A 233 6.29 -12.87 -16.51
CA GLY A 233 5.84 -13.53 -17.73
C GLY A 233 4.43 -14.11 -17.68
N HIS A 234 3.64 -13.77 -16.65
CA HIS A 234 2.27 -14.27 -16.47
C HIS A 234 1.25 -13.37 -17.16
N ALA A 235 0.22 -14.00 -17.75
CA ALA A 235 -0.94 -13.28 -18.29
C ALA A 235 -1.89 -12.77 -17.20
N SER A 236 -1.87 -13.43 -16.02
CA SER A 236 -2.71 -13.10 -14.87
C SER A 236 -1.91 -12.31 -13.81
N PRO A 237 -2.58 -11.52 -12.95
CA PRO A 237 -1.96 -10.95 -11.76
C PRO A 237 -1.40 -12.05 -10.84
N ILE A 238 -0.50 -11.69 -9.94
CA ILE A 238 -0.11 -12.57 -8.83
C ILE A 238 -1.38 -12.99 -8.06
N VAL A 239 -1.52 -14.29 -7.80
CA VAL A 239 -2.68 -14.85 -7.07
C VAL A 239 -2.29 -15.42 -5.71
N PHE A 240 -3.25 -15.49 -4.80
CA PHE A 240 -3.05 -16.16 -3.53
C PHE A 240 -3.10 -17.68 -3.69
N LYS A 241 -2.15 -18.37 -3.06
CA LYS A 241 -2.13 -19.82 -2.91
C LYS A 241 -1.59 -20.13 -1.51
N SER A 242 -2.39 -20.79 -0.67
CA SER A 242 -1.98 -21.14 0.70
C SER A 242 -0.83 -22.15 0.73
N GLU A 243 -0.20 -22.32 1.90
CA GLU A 243 0.81 -23.37 2.17
C GLU A 243 2.02 -23.35 1.23
N GLN A 244 2.52 -22.14 0.91
CA GLN A 244 3.71 -22.00 0.06
C GLN A 244 4.97 -21.59 0.82
N THR A 245 4.86 -21.09 2.05
CA THR A 245 6.02 -20.71 2.88
C THR A 245 6.65 -21.96 3.51
N PRO A 246 7.99 -22.14 3.50
CA PRO A 246 9.02 -21.20 3.05
C PRO A 246 9.54 -21.45 1.62
N LEU A 247 8.85 -22.24 0.79
CA LEU A 247 9.33 -22.56 -0.56
C LEU A 247 9.14 -21.39 -1.56
N ILE A 248 8.01 -20.69 -1.47
CA ILE A 248 7.66 -19.56 -2.34
C ILE A 248 7.11 -18.44 -1.45
N TYR A 249 7.99 -17.52 -1.08
CA TYR A 249 7.65 -16.36 -0.24
C TYR A 249 8.55 -15.16 -0.47
N ASP A 250 9.78 -15.35 -0.95
CA ASP A 250 10.61 -14.22 -1.38
C ASP A 250 10.02 -13.55 -2.65
N PRO A 251 10.35 -12.29 -2.91
CA PRO A 251 9.75 -11.51 -3.99
C PRO A 251 9.99 -12.09 -5.38
N LEU A 252 11.20 -12.61 -5.64
CA LEU A 252 11.54 -13.16 -6.96
C LEU A 252 10.82 -14.47 -7.21
N SER A 253 10.76 -15.37 -6.22
CA SER A 253 9.97 -16.59 -6.33
C SER A 253 8.49 -16.27 -6.55
N THR A 254 7.92 -15.33 -5.80
CA THR A 254 6.50 -14.92 -5.97
C THR A 254 6.23 -14.41 -7.40
N ILE A 255 7.13 -13.57 -7.94
CA ILE A 255 7.04 -13.07 -9.32
C ILE A 255 7.16 -14.22 -10.33
N LEU A 256 8.16 -15.08 -10.17
CA LEU A 256 8.45 -16.16 -11.10
C LEU A 256 7.32 -17.19 -11.16
N PHE A 257 6.78 -17.59 -10.00
CA PHE A 257 5.70 -18.58 -9.93
C PHE A 257 4.32 -17.99 -10.20
N GLY A 258 4.14 -16.67 -10.02
CA GLY A 258 2.85 -16.01 -10.23
C GLY A 258 1.87 -16.18 -9.06
N TYR A 259 2.31 -16.73 -7.94
CA TYR A 259 1.49 -16.95 -6.75
C TYR A 259 2.33 -17.02 -5.48
N ALA A 260 1.69 -16.77 -4.32
CA ALA A 260 2.28 -17.02 -3.00
C ALA A 260 1.19 -17.13 -1.92
N SER A 261 1.59 -17.58 -0.73
CA SER A 261 0.75 -17.56 0.48
C SER A 261 0.78 -16.19 1.17
N CYS A 262 0.11 -16.07 2.33
CA CYS A 262 0.00 -14.82 3.10
C CYS A 262 1.35 -14.14 3.36
N THR A 263 2.41 -14.90 3.65
CA THR A 263 3.76 -14.37 3.83
C THR A 263 4.29 -13.75 2.54
N GLY A 264 4.26 -14.47 1.42
CA GLY A 264 4.86 -14.00 0.18
C GLY A 264 4.11 -12.85 -0.47
N VAL A 265 2.77 -12.85 -0.41
CA VAL A 265 1.99 -11.69 -0.85
C VAL A 265 2.29 -10.47 0.03
N SER A 266 2.43 -10.65 1.36
CA SER A 266 2.76 -9.54 2.26
C SER A 266 4.15 -8.98 1.99
N LEU A 267 5.17 -9.84 1.80
CA LEU A 267 6.53 -9.41 1.48
C LEU A 267 6.58 -8.65 0.14
N LEU A 268 5.93 -9.17 -0.90
CA LEU A 268 5.89 -8.48 -2.20
C LEU A 268 5.19 -7.11 -2.13
N LEU A 269 4.12 -6.98 -1.33
CA LEU A 269 3.48 -5.67 -1.10
C LEU A 269 4.41 -4.73 -0.32
N ILE A 270 5.05 -5.21 0.75
CA ILE A 270 6.01 -4.41 1.52
C ILE A 270 7.10 -3.86 0.62
N ASP A 271 7.69 -4.70 -0.23
CA ASP A 271 8.77 -4.31 -1.13
C ASP A 271 8.32 -3.29 -2.17
N ALA A 272 7.09 -3.41 -2.69
CA ALA A 272 6.52 -2.40 -3.57
C ALA A 272 6.27 -1.06 -2.88
N LEU A 273 5.74 -1.08 -1.65
CA LEU A 273 5.53 0.12 -0.85
C LEU A 273 6.87 0.81 -0.52
N ARG A 274 7.86 0.03 -0.06
CA ARG A 274 9.20 0.52 0.27
C ARG A 274 9.93 1.09 -0.94
N THR A 275 9.77 0.48 -2.11
CA THR A 275 10.33 1.00 -3.37
C THR A 275 9.84 2.42 -3.67
N LEU A 276 8.60 2.76 -3.30
CA LEU A 276 7.99 4.07 -3.50
C LEU A 276 8.07 4.99 -2.27
N GLY A 277 8.89 4.62 -1.28
CA GLY A 277 9.13 5.42 -0.08
C GLY A 277 7.99 5.41 0.95
N ILE A 278 7.07 4.45 0.86
CA ILE A 278 5.96 4.27 1.79
C ILE A 278 6.42 3.31 2.90
N PRO A 279 6.39 3.70 4.19
CA PRO A 279 6.91 2.84 5.25
C PRO A 279 5.97 1.68 5.51
N ALA A 280 6.49 0.46 5.39
CA ALA A 280 5.74 -0.77 5.54
C ALA A 280 6.57 -1.83 6.27
N ARG A 281 5.88 -2.69 7.04
CA ARG A 281 6.49 -3.81 7.75
C ARG A 281 5.57 -5.02 7.78
N LEU A 282 6.17 -6.19 7.97
CA LEU A 282 5.42 -7.44 8.09
C LEU A 282 4.77 -7.48 9.47
N ALA A 283 3.50 -7.82 9.51
CA ALA A 283 2.77 -8.10 10.73
C ALA A 283 2.11 -9.48 10.63
N GLY A 284 1.88 -10.11 11.77
CA GLY A 284 1.28 -11.44 11.74
C GLY A 284 1.13 -12.10 13.08
N THR A 285 0.40 -13.22 13.04
CA THR A 285 0.31 -14.17 14.13
C THR A 285 0.95 -15.50 13.73
N PRO A 286 1.82 -16.08 14.57
CA PRO A 286 2.42 -17.38 14.30
C PRO A 286 1.49 -18.56 14.62
N ALA A 287 0.39 -18.32 15.35
CA ALA A 287 -0.49 -19.37 15.88
C ALA A 287 -1.86 -18.80 16.23
N TRP A 288 -2.90 -19.20 15.50
CA TRP A 288 -4.29 -18.82 15.79
C TRP A 288 -4.72 -19.43 17.12
N HIS A 289 -5.38 -18.64 17.97
CA HIS A 289 -5.80 -19.05 19.31
C HIS A 289 -4.63 -19.56 20.19
N GLY A 290 -3.39 -19.16 19.88
CA GLY A 290 -2.19 -19.68 20.53
C GLY A 290 -1.85 -21.14 20.18
N GLN A 291 -2.53 -21.72 19.19
CA GLN A 291 -2.38 -23.12 18.75
C GLN A 291 -1.71 -23.16 17.38
N ARG A 292 -0.52 -23.76 17.29
CA ARG A 292 0.23 -23.83 16.02
C ARG A 292 -0.53 -24.58 14.92
N GLU A 293 -1.23 -25.65 15.30
CA GLU A 293 -2.09 -26.43 14.39
C GLU A 293 -3.31 -25.64 13.89
N GLY A 294 -3.66 -24.52 14.58
CA GLY A 294 -4.76 -23.65 14.20
C GLY A 294 -4.45 -22.77 12.99
N GLY A 295 -3.18 -22.71 12.55
CA GLY A 295 -2.74 -21.88 11.44
C GLY A 295 -1.93 -20.67 11.88
N ASN A 296 -1.34 -20.00 10.90
CA ASN A 296 -0.62 -18.74 11.05
C ASN A 296 -1.14 -17.76 10.00
N HIS A 297 -0.87 -16.48 10.17
CA HIS A 297 -1.26 -15.49 9.18
C HIS A 297 -0.34 -14.27 9.18
N ASN A 298 -0.08 -13.72 7.99
CA ASN A 298 0.71 -12.51 7.80
C ASN A 298 -0.04 -11.50 6.93
N TRP A 299 0.13 -10.23 7.26
CA TRP A 299 -0.39 -9.07 6.56
C TRP A 299 0.63 -7.92 6.66
N VAL A 300 0.24 -6.72 6.22
CA VAL A 300 1.15 -5.56 6.16
C VAL A 300 0.67 -4.45 7.10
N GLU A 301 1.57 -3.95 7.94
CA GLU A 301 1.39 -2.66 8.62
C GLU A 301 2.04 -1.54 7.79
N VAL A 302 1.33 -0.43 7.61
CA VAL A 302 1.79 0.76 6.86
C VAL A 302 1.73 1.98 7.77
N TYR A 303 2.79 2.78 7.80
CA TYR A 303 2.80 4.03 8.56
C TYR A 303 2.05 5.13 7.80
N LEU A 304 1.02 5.70 8.42
CA LEU A 304 0.10 6.65 7.79
C LEU A 304 0.34 8.11 8.20
N GLY A 305 1.50 8.40 8.79
CA GLY A 305 1.87 9.71 9.32
C GLY A 305 1.65 9.82 10.83
N GLU A 306 2.21 10.86 11.44
CA GLU A 306 2.24 11.02 12.91
C GLU A 306 0.85 11.05 13.56
N SER A 307 -0.12 11.67 12.90
CA SER A 307 -1.49 11.79 13.42
C SER A 307 -2.28 10.48 13.40
N ARG A 308 -1.89 9.53 12.55
CA ARG A 308 -2.60 8.25 12.36
C ARG A 308 -1.82 7.04 12.88
N GLY A 309 -0.50 7.11 12.88
CA GLY A 309 0.38 6.00 13.25
C GLY A 309 0.32 4.84 12.24
N TRP A 310 0.51 3.62 12.75
CA TRP A 310 0.47 2.38 11.96
C TRP A 310 -0.96 1.91 11.70
N GLY A 311 -1.34 1.82 10.43
CA GLY A 311 -2.52 1.10 9.95
C GLY A 311 -2.15 -0.28 9.40
N PHE A 312 -3.13 -1.11 9.06
CA PHE A 312 -2.91 -2.45 8.54
C PHE A 312 -3.85 -2.79 7.38
N VAL A 313 -3.34 -3.59 6.44
CA VAL A 313 -4.04 -4.09 5.25
C VAL A 313 -3.47 -5.44 4.82
N GLU A 314 -4.28 -6.22 4.12
CA GLU A 314 -3.89 -7.40 3.37
C GLU A 314 -3.38 -7.01 1.98
N GLY A 315 -2.53 -7.84 1.41
CA GLY A 315 -2.30 -7.79 -0.03
C GLY A 315 -3.58 -8.14 -0.78
N ALA A 316 -3.91 -7.43 -1.86
CA ALA A 316 -5.18 -7.64 -2.57
C ALA A 316 -5.49 -9.10 -2.97
N PRO A 317 -4.51 -9.97 -3.29
CA PRO A 317 -4.77 -11.40 -3.52
C PRO A 317 -5.32 -12.14 -2.28
N ALA A 318 -4.99 -11.69 -1.08
CA ALA A 318 -5.47 -12.24 0.20
C ALA A 318 -6.71 -11.48 0.74
N GLY A 319 -6.82 -10.18 0.48
CA GLY A 319 -7.94 -9.34 0.90
C GLY A 319 -8.10 -8.12 -0.03
N ALA A 320 -9.06 -8.18 -0.95
CA ALA A 320 -9.27 -7.12 -1.94
C ALA A 320 -10.24 -6.04 -1.43
N GLY A 321 -9.97 -4.77 -1.80
CA GLY A 321 -10.87 -3.65 -1.52
C GLY A 321 -10.79 -3.09 -0.10
N GLU A 322 -9.77 -3.47 0.66
CA GLU A 322 -9.56 -2.98 2.03
C GLU A 322 -9.13 -1.50 2.06
N THR A 323 -9.56 -0.80 3.12
CA THR A 323 -9.21 0.60 3.39
C THR A 323 -8.34 0.73 4.64
N PHE A 324 -7.90 1.93 5.04
CA PHE A 324 -7.26 2.11 6.36
C PHE A 324 -8.22 2.60 7.44
N ASP A 325 -9.50 2.79 7.10
CA ASP A 325 -10.49 3.46 7.95
C ASP A 325 -11.52 2.49 8.55
N ASN A 326 -11.71 1.33 7.93
CA ASN A 326 -12.50 0.24 8.47
C ASN A 326 -11.56 -0.91 8.84
N PRO A 327 -11.52 -1.41 10.09
CA PRO A 327 -10.77 -2.61 10.42
C PRO A 327 -11.53 -3.91 10.10
N CYS A 328 -12.86 -3.86 9.99
CA CYS A 328 -13.71 -5.04 9.84
C CYS A 328 -13.85 -5.53 8.39
N ASP A 329 -13.24 -4.82 7.43
CA ASP A 329 -13.08 -5.29 6.06
C ASP A 329 -11.86 -6.25 5.92
N LYS A 330 -11.06 -6.46 6.99
CA LYS A 330 -9.95 -7.44 7.01
C LYS A 330 -10.51 -8.77 7.45
N TRP A 331 -10.35 -9.79 6.61
CA TRP A 331 -10.88 -11.12 6.88
C TRP A 331 -10.44 -11.68 8.26
N PHE A 332 -9.18 -11.43 8.66
CA PHE A 332 -8.62 -11.95 9.91
C PHE A 332 -9.02 -11.14 11.14
N CYS A 333 -9.45 -9.89 10.98
CA CYS A 333 -9.74 -8.96 12.07
C CYS A 333 -11.20 -9.11 12.53
N ASN A 334 -11.45 -10.04 13.45
CA ASN A 334 -12.77 -10.26 14.05
C ASN A 334 -12.66 -10.82 15.48
N ALA A 335 -13.74 -10.70 16.26
CA ALA A 335 -13.78 -11.18 17.64
C ALA A 335 -13.49 -12.68 17.79
N ALA A 336 -13.80 -13.53 16.80
CA ALA A 336 -13.53 -14.97 16.90
C ALA A 336 -12.02 -15.25 16.95
N HIS A 337 -11.20 -14.50 16.21
CA HIS A 337 -9.75 -14.65 16.22
C HIS A 337 -9.06 -13.95 17.38
N PHE A 338 -9.68 -12.99 18.08
CA PHE A 338 -9.00 -12.16 19.07
C PHE A 338 -9.57 -12.24 20.49
N ASN A 339 -10.88 -12.08 20.69
CA ASN A 339 -11.53 -11.82 21.98
C ASN A 339 -11.20 -12.85 23.09
N GLY A 340 -10.06 -12.67 23.77
CA GLY A 340 -9.52 -13.65 24.73
C GLY A 340 -9.11 -14.98 24.10
N SER A 341 -8.91 -15.02 22.78
CA SER A 341 -8.70 -16.26 22.02
C SER A 341 -7.33 -16.91 22.26
N GLY A 342 -6.34 -16.12 22.72
CA GLY A 342 -4.94 -16.51 22.80
C GLY A 342 -4.11 -16.18 21.56
N THR A 343 -4.71 -15.65 20.49
CA THR A 343 -3.98 -15.15 19.31
C THR A 343 -3.07 -13.99 19.69
N ARG A 344 -1.79 -14.10 19.36
CA ARG A 344 -0.80 -13.03 19.58
C ARG A 344 -0.33 -12.46 18.24
N VAL A 345 -0.07 -11.16 18.21
CA VAL A 345 0.36 -10.45 17.00
C VAL A 345 1.68 -9.75 17.22
N PHE A 346 2.53 -9.80 16.20
CA PHE A 346 3.84 -9.18 16.17
C PHE A 346 4.02 -8.42 14.85
N ALA A 347 4.87 -7.41 14.85
CA ALA A 347 5.31 -6.74 13.63
C ALA A 347 6.84 -6.61 13.60
N THR A 348 7.45 -6.77 12.42
CA THR A 348 8.90 -6.74 12.26
C THR A 348 9.47 -5.33 12.50
N LYS A 349 10.69 -5.27 12.99
CA LYS A 349 11.52 -4.08 13.02
C LYS A 349 12.86 -4.39 12.40
N TYR A 350 13.53 -3.37 11.89
CA TYR A 350 14.90 -3.52 11.39
C TYR A 350 15.93 -3.24 12.47
N ASP A 351 15.75 -2.16 13.22
CA ASP A 351 16.59 -1.85 14.37
C ASP A 351 16.01 -2.42 15.69
N ARG A 352 16.83 -2.37 16.74
CA ARG A 352 16.43 -2.79 18.09
C ARG A 352 15.75 -1.67 18.88
N ASP A 353 15.70 -0.45 18.35
CA ASP A 353 15.26 0.72 19.11
C ASP A 353 13.74 0.66 19.28
N GLY A 354 13.30 0.47 20.53
CA GLY A 354 11.89 0.27 20.86
C GLY A 354 11.34 -1.12 20.51
N ALA A 355 12.19 -2.08 20.11
CA ALA A 355 11.79 -3.47 19.99
C ALA A 355 11.55 -4.08 21.39
N ASN A 356 10.44 -4.80 21.56
CA ASN A 356 10.07 -5.46 22.81
C ASN A 356 9.80 -6.97 22.63
N ALA A 357 10.01 -7.48 21.41
CA ALA A 357 9.84 -8.88 21.05
C ALA A 357 10.77 -9.24 19.88
N TYR A 358 10.76 -10.51 19.50
CA TYR A 358 11.17 -10.97 18.18
C TYR A 358 9.92 -11.24 17.34
N PHE A 359 10.03 -11.18 16.01
CA PHE A 359 8.96 -11.60 15.12
C PHE A 359 9.02 -13.13 14.96
N PRO A 360 8.00 -13.88 15.44
CA PRO A 360 8.00 -15.33 15.33
C PRO A 360 7.65 -15.75 13.90
N MET A 361 8.64 -16.24 13.17
CA MET A 361 8.44 -16.82 11.84
C MET A 361 7.81 -18.21 11.99
N ALA A 362 6.59 -18.41 11.51
CA ALA A 362 5.85 -19.66 11.69
C ALA A 362 6.56 -20.89 11.07
N TRP A 363 7.34 -20.66 10.01
CA TRP A 363 8.14 -21.69 9.32
C TRP A 363 9.51 -21.95 9.96
N GLU A 364 9.98 -21.05 10.85
CA GLU A 364 11.27 -21.19 11.54
C GLU A 364 11.15 -20.68 12.99
N PRO A 365 10.35 -21.34 13.84
CA PRO A 365 9.92 -20.79 15.13
C PRO A 365 11.05 -20.66 16.17
N SER A 366 12.20 -21.29 15.93
CA SER A 366 13.39 -21.20 16.80
C SER A 366 14.31 -20.03 16.45
N ASN A 367 14.06 -19.32 15.34
CA ASN A 367 14.88 -18.19 14.93
C ASN A 367 14.36 -16.90 15.59
N HIS A 368 15.22 -16.23 16.36
CA HIS A 368 14.92 -14.99 17.07
C HIS A 368 15.72 -13.79 16.54
N ASP A 369 16.34 -13.91 15.37
CA ASP A 369 17.21 -12.89 14.79
C ASP A 369 16.44 -11.73 14.15
N VAL A 370 15.16 -11.94 13.84
CA VAL A 370 14.24 -10.88 13.39
C VAL A 370 13.60 -10.24 14.61
N VAL A 371 14.02 -9.02 14.93
CA VAL A 371 13.44 -8.25 16.03
C VAL A 371 12.07 -7.67 15.64
N GLY A 372 11.27 -7.34 16.65
CA GLY A 372 9.93 -6.84 16.39
C GLY A 372 9.28 -6.17 17.59
N VAL A 373 8.03 -5.79 17.37
CA VAL A 373 7.13 -5.28 18.41
C VAL A 373 5.93 -6.19 18.58
N GLU A 374 5.57 -6.41 19.82
CA GLU A 374 4.31 -7.05 20.20
C GLU A 374 3.16 -6.06 19.95
N ARG A 375 2.12 -6.53 19.26
CA ARG A 375 0.97 -5.73 18.81
C ARG A 375 -0.36 -6.27 19.29
N THR A 376 -0.38 -7.32 20.13
CA THR A 376 -1.62 -8.04 20.47
C THR A 376 -2.67 -7.11 21.07
N ALA A 377 -2.28 -6.25 22.02
CA ALA A 377 -3.22 -5.32 22.66
C ALA A 377 -3.91 -4.36 21.65
N PHE A 378 -3.18 -3.94 20.60
CA PHE A 378 -3.75 -3.14 19.53
C PHE A 378 -4.79 -3.93 18.73
N TYR A 379 -4.46 -5.15 18.30
CA TYR A 379 -5.38 -5.96 17.51
C TYR A 379 -6.58 -6.46 18.33
N GLU A 380 -6.42 -6.82 19.60
CA GLU A 380 -7.56 -7.11 20.48
C GLU A 380 -8.49 -5.91 20.59
N SER A 381 -7.96 -4.71 20.83
CA SER A 381 -8.78 -3.50 20.92
C SER A 381 -9.52 -3.18 19.62
N VAL A 382 -8.88 -3.38 18.47
CA VAL A 382 -9.44 -2.97 17.19
C VAL A 382 -10.39 -4.04 16.64
N CYS A 383 -9.97 -5.30 16.63
CA CYS A 383 -10.68 -6.41 15.98
C CYS A 383 -11.82 -6.99 16.81
N ASN A 384 -11.88 -6.76 18.13
CA ASN A 384 -13.04 -7.17 18.94
C ASN A 384 -14.30 -6.33 18.68
N ARG A 385 -14.17 -5.22 17.94
CA ARG A 385 -15.30 -4.38 17.50
C ARG A 385 -15.90 -4.85 16.18
N CYS A 386 -15.24 -5.83 15.56
CA CYS A 386 -15.68 -6.63 14.45
C CYS A 386 -16.11 -8.00 15.02
#